data_AF-A0AAU9J1A7-F1
#
_entry.id   AF-A0AAU9J1A7-F1
#
_cell.length_a   1.000
_cell.length_b   1.000
_cell.length_c   1.000
_cell.angle_alpha   90.00
_cell.angle_beta   90.00
_cell.angle_gamma   90.00
#
_symmetry.space_group_name_H-M   'P 1'
#
loop_
_entity.id
_entity.type
_entity.pdbx_description
1 polymer ?
#
loop_
_entity_poly.entity_id
_entity_poly.type
_entity_poly.pdbx_seq_one_letter_code
_entity_poly.pdbx_strand_id
1 'polypeptide(L)'
;MDESSEVHFYIMWFSFLIATFCFFSANLCGILNTKSHKTGIFLLLLISGPKWVKDVTALKNAPNFNELDIDPEKFYELRHNYSKLEMDVYIYCIEIISLFLIILLPYWHGSYSEKIDFLEKRVKEEEENYAKLLSSKTS
;
A
#
# COMPACT_ATOMS: atom_id res chain seq x y z
N MET A 1 29.99 3.28 -2.05
CA MET A 1 29.00 2.25 -1.64
C MET A 1 28.12 2.01 -2.85
N ASP A 2 27.95 0.76 -3.24
CA ASP A 2 27.22 0.37 -4.45
C ASP A 2 25.73 0.67 -4.24
N GLU A 3 25.14 1.59 -5.01
CA GLU A 3 23.80 2.18 -4.75
C GLU A 3 22.65 1.16 -4.84
N SER A 4 22.89 0.02 -5.51
CA SER A 4 22.02 -1.18 -5.48
C SER A 4 21.69 -1.62 -4.04
N SER A 5 22.62 -1.39 -3.10
CA SER A 5 22.51 -1.78 -1.70
C SER A 5 21.44 -0.99 -0.94
N GLU A 6 21.27 0.30 -1.23
CA GLU A 6 20.34 1.17 -0.48
C GLU A 6 18.88 0.85 -0.81
N VAL A 7 18.60 0.52 -2.06
CA VAL A 7 17.24 0.23 -2.51
C VAL A 7 16.78 -1.15 -2.04
N HIS A 8 17.68 -2.14 -2.09
CA HIS A 8 17.45 -3.44 -1.44
C HIS A 8 17.27 -3.29 0.07
N PHE A 9 18.00 -2.36 0.69
CA PHE A 9 17.85 -2.04 2.11
C PHE A 9 16.43 -1.51 2.41
N TYR A 10 15.88 -0.56 1.64
CA TYR A 10 14.51 -0.06 1.89
C TYR A 10 13.42 -1.11 1.67
N ILE A 11 13.54 -1.98 0.66
CA ILE A 11 12.55 -3.05 0.42
C ILE A 11 12.64 -4.11 1.51
N MET A 12 13.84 -4.53 1.87
CA MET A 12 14.06 -5.46 2.95
C MET A 12 13.53 -4.88 4.27
N TRP A 13 13.72 -3.59 4.53
CA TRP A 13 13.13 -2.90 5.69
C TRP A 13 11.63 -2.73 5.61
N PHE A 14 11.04 -2.51 4.44
CA PHE A 14 9.59 -2.40 4.27
C PHE A 14 8.91 -3.76 4.45
N SER A 15 9.46 -4.82 3.84
CA SER A 15 9.03 -6.20 4.04
C SER A 15 9.25 -6.66 5.48
N PHE A 16 10.38 -6.28 6.10
CA PHE A 16 10.68 -6.54 7.50
C PHE A 16 9.74 -5.75 8.41
N LEU A 17 9.44 -4.48 8.15
CA LEU A 17 8.45 -3.70 8.91
C LEU A 17 7.09 -4.38 8.83
N ILE A 18 6.61 -4.75 7.64
CA ILE A 18 5.33 -5.47 7.48
C ILE A 18 5.32 -6.80 8.22
N ALA A 19 6.41 -7.59 8.13
CA ALA A 19 6.53 -8.88 8.82
C ALA A 19 6.62 -8.72 10.35
N THR A 20 7.40 -7.74 10.83
CA THR A 20 7.57 -7.46 12.26
C THR A 20 6.27 -6.87 12.86
N PHE A 21 5.55 -6.02 12.11
CA PHE A 21 4.24 -5.51 12.52
C PHE A 21 3.17 -6.61 12.56
N CYS A 22 3.22 -7.61 11.68
CA CYS A 22 2.40 -8.82 11.80
C CYS A 22 2.74 -9.63 13.07
N PHE A 23 3.97 -9.57 13.55
CA PHE A 23 4.41 -10.25 14.78
C PHE A 23 3.91 -9.56 16.07
N PHE A 24 3.75 -8.22 16.05
CA PHE A 24 3.31 -7.43 17.22
C PHE A 24 1.80 -7.16 17.28
N SER A 25 1.03 -7.42 16.22
CA SER A 25 -0.42 -7.19 16.18
C SER A 25 -1.18 -8.29 15.41
N ALA A 26 -1.93 -9.11 16.15
CA ALA A 26 -2.79 -10.16 15.59
C ALA A 26 -3.91 -9.60 14.68
N ASN A 27 -4.38 -8.36 14.93
CA ASN A 27 -5.42 -7.71 14.14
C ASN A 27 -4.94 -7.37 12.72
N LEU A 28 -3.67 -7.00 12.56
CA LEU A 28 -3.05 -6.74 11.25
C LEU A 28 -2.69 -8.03 10.52
N CYS A 29 -2.31 -9.09 11.25
CA CYS A 29 -2.14 -10.42 10.66
C CYS A 29 -3.48 -10.98 10.13
N GLY A 30 -4.62 -10.53 10.68
CA GLY A 30 -5.97 -10.76 10.14
C GLY A 30 -6.27 -10.08 8.80
N ILE A 31 -5.46 -9.12 8.35
CA ILE A 31 -5.56 -8.59 6.98
C ILE A 31 -5.14 -9.68 5.98
N LEU A 32 -4.10 -10.44 6.33
CA LEU A 32 -3.60 -11.60 5.60
C LEU A 32 -4.36 -12.89 5.92
N ASN A 33 -5.45 -12.83 6.70
CA ASN A 33 -6.25 -14.01 7.02
C ASN A 33 -6.70 -14.68 5.72
N THR A 34 -6.46 -15.98 5.69
CA THR A 34 -6.24 -16.87 4.55
C THR A 34 -7.46 -17.00 3.62
N LYS A 35 -7.73 -15.97 2.81
CA LYS A 35 -8.55 -16.13 1.59
C LYS A 35 -7.61 -16.13 0.39
N SER A 36 -7.75 -17.13 -0.49
CA SER A 36 -6.84 -17.41 -1.60
C SER A 36 -6.56 -16.21 -2.51
N HIS A 37 -7.52 -15.31 -2.66
CA HIS A 37 -7.35 -14.07 -3.44
C HIS A 37 -6.39 -13.08 -2.78
N LYS A 38 -6.35 -12.97 -1.46
CA LYS A 38 -5.43 -12.07 -0.74
C LYS A 38 -3.99 -12.55 -0.83
N THR A 39 -3.78 -13.86 -0.73
CA THR A 39 -2.48 -14.50 -0.98
C THR A 39 -2.03 -14.27 -2.42
N GLY A 40 -2.95 -14.40 -3.39
CA GLY A 40 -2.67 -14.07 -4.80
C GLY A 40 -2.23 -12.62 -4.99
N ILE A 41 -2.93 -11.66 -4.39
CA ILE A 41 -2.56 -10.23 -4.45
C ILE A 41 -1.21 -9.98 -3.76
N PHE A 42 -0.95 -10.61 -2.62
CA PHE A 42 0.34 -10.51 -1.93
C PHE A 42 1.50 -11.06 -2.77
N LEU A 43 1.30 -12.19 -3.45
CA LEU A 43 2.29 -12.75 -4.39
C LEU A 43 2.52 -11.83 -5.59
N LEU A 44 1.46 -11.23 -6.14
CA LEU A 44 1.59 -10.23 -7.21
C LEU A 44 2.40 -9.03 -6.74
N LEU A 45 2.16 -8.50 -5.53
CA LEU A 45 2.95 -7.42 -4.95
C LEU A 45 4.44 -7.80 -4.74
N LEU A 46 4.72 -9.04 -4.32
CA LEU A 46 6.09 -9.55 -4.16
C LEU A 46 6.84 -9.63 -5.49
N ILE A 47 6.14 -9.86 -6.61
CA ILE A 47 6.74 -9.94 -7.95
C ILE A 47 6.87 -8.54 -8.57
N SER A 48 5.81 -7.72 -8.47
CA SER A 48 5.76 -6.39 -9.10
C SER A 48 6.65 -5.37 -8.38
N GLY A 49 6.84 -5.49 -7.05
CA GLY A 49 7.66 -4.58 -6.26
C GLY A 49 9.12 -4.50 -6.70
N PRO A 50 9.88 -5.62 -6.75
CA PRO A 50 11.27 -5.62 -7.19
C PRO A 50 11.47 -5.11 -8.63
N LYS A 51 10.52 -5.39 -9.52
CA LYS A 51 10.58 -4.90 -10.91
C LYS A 51 10.40 -3.39 -10.96
N TRP A 52 9.36 -2.87 -10.33
CA TRP A 52 9.09 -1.43 -10.26
C TRP A 52 10.30 -0.67 -9.70
N VAL A 53 10.90 -1.21 -8.64
CA VAL A 53 12.09 -0.66 -8.01
C VAL A 53 13.29 -0.60 -8.97
N LYS A 54 13.54 -1.70 -9.70
CA LYS A 54 14.60 -1.74 -10.70
C LYS A 54 14.39 -0.65 -11.75
N ASP A 55 13.15 -0.47 -12.19
CA ASP A 55 12.79 0.50 -13.23
C ASP A 55 12.90 1.94 -12.71
N VAL A 56 12.47 2.22 -11.47
CA VAL A 56 12.67 3.52 -10.79
C VAL A 56 14.15 3.85 -10.63
N THR A 57 14.96 2.86 -10.27
CA THR A 57 16.41 3.04 -10.12
C THR A 57 17.06 3.34 -11.46
N ALA A 58 16.67 2.64 -12.52
CA ALA A 58 17.12 2.90 -13.88
C ALA A 58 16.71 4.31 -14.37
N LEU A 59 15.50 4.76 -14.01
CA LEU A 59 15.01 6.10 -14.33
C LEU A 59 15.81 7.19 -13.59
N LYS A 60 16.08 6.99 -12.29
CA LYS A 60 16.88 7.92 -11.48
C LYS A 60 18.32 8.04 -11.99
N ASN A 61 18.89 6.93 -12.45
CA ASN A 61 20.27 6.87 -12.95
C ASN A 61 20.37 7.18 -14.45
N ALA A 62 19.27 7.57 -15.09
CA ALA A 62 19.29 7.96 -16.48
C ALA A 62 20.08 9.26 -16.67
N PRO A 63 20.86 9.38 -17.75
CA PRO A 63 21.70 10.55 -17.98
C PRO A 63 20.85 11.79 -18.26
N ASN A 64 21.35 12.95 -17.84
CA ASN A 64 20.71 14.23 -18.14
C ASN A 64 20.85 14.53 -19.64
N PHE A 65 19.74 14.49 -20.37
CA PHE A 65 19.70 14.70 -21.82
C PHE A 65 20.29 16.04 -22.28
N ASN A 66 20.34 17.05 -21.39
CA ASN A 66 20.88 18.36 -21.70
C ASN A 66 22.42 18.43 -21.68
N GLU A 67 23.09 17.41 -21.13
CA GLU A 67 24.55 17.38 -20.93
C GLU A 67 25.26 16.41 -21.89
N LEU A 68 24.50 15.76 -22.76
CA LEU A 68 24.96 14.70 -23.65
C LEU A 68 25.26 15.26 -25.04
N ASP A 69 26.54 15.34 -25.40
CA ASP A 69 27.01 15.66 -26.76
C ASP A 69 26.93 14.40 -27.64
N ILE A 70 25.71 14.06 -28.09
CA ILE A 70 25.38 12.82 -28.82
C ILE A 70 24.81 13.14 -30.21
N ASP A 71 25.19 12.31 -31.18
CA ASP A 71 24.63 12.23 -32.53
C ASP A 71 23.07 12.20 -32.52
N PRO A 72 22.36 13.04 -33.30
CA PRO A 72 20.90 13.18 -33.21
C PRO A 72 20.10 11.88 -33.29
N GLU A 73 20.51 10.90 -34.09
CA GLU A 73 19.81 9.60 -34.20
C GLU A 73 19.87 8.80 -32.89
N LYS A 74 21.04 8.75 -32.25
CA LYS A 74 21.22 8.08 -30.96
C LYS A 74 20.49 8.82 -29.85
N PHE A 75 20.39 10.15 -29.94
CA PHE A 75 19.62 10.95 -29.00
C PHE A 75 18.11 10.61 -29.03
N TYR A 76 17.53 10.47 -30.23
CA TYR A 76 16.12 10.09 -30.37
C TYR A 76 15.83 8.70 -29.78
N GLU A 77 16.69 7.72 -30.04
CA GLU A 77 16.55 6.37 -29.50
C GLU A 77 16.64 6.36 -27.96
N LEU A 78 17.63 7.08 -27.40
CA LEU A 78 17.81 7.18 -25.95
C LEU A 78 16.61 7.85 -25.26
N ARG A 79 16.10 8.93 -25.85
CA ARG A 79 14.93 9.65 -25.35
C ARG A 79 13.67 8.80 -25.42
N HIS A 80 13.47 8.06 -26.51
CA HIS A 80 12.34 7.14 -26.65
C HIS A 80 12.38 6.03 -25.59
N ASN A 81 13.54 5.41 -25.39
CA ASN A 81 13.73 4.38 -24.38
C ASN A 81 13.50 4.90 -22.95
N TYR A 82 13.91 6.14 -22.67
CA TYR A 82 13.64 6.80 -21.40
C TYR A 82 12.15 7.07 -21.19
N SER A 83 11.46 7.64 -22.17
CA SER A 83 10.01 7.87 -22.07
C SER A 83 9.23 6.56 -21.88
N LYS A 84 9.69 5.48 -22.49
CA LYS A 84 9.12 4.15 -22.28
C LYS A 84 9.35 3.65 -20.84
N LEU A 85 10.58 3.77 -20.33
CA LEU A 85 10.91 3.42 -18.95
C LEU A 85 10.09 4.23 -17.94
N GLU A 86 9.94 5.54 -18.18
CA GLU A 86 9.13 6.43 -17.36
C GLU A 86 7.66 5.97 -17.34
N MET A 87 7.09 5.66 -18.50
CA MET A 87 5.73 5.13 -18.61
C MET A 87 5.58 3.80 -17.84
N ASP A 88 6.53 2.88 -17.98
CA ASP A 88 6.52 1.60 -17.28
C ASP A 88 6.55 1.81 -15.75
N VAL A 89 7.41 2.70 -15.25
CA VAL A 89 7.47 3.08 -13.82
C VAL A 89 6.12 3.59 -13.30
N TYR A 90 5.44 4.45 -14.05
CA TYR A 90 4.12 4.96 -13.64
C TYR A 90 3.04 3.88 -13.64
N ILE A 91 3.01 3.03 -14.66
CA ILE A 91 2.03 1.93 -14.75
C ILE A 91 2.21 0.96 -13.59
N TYR A 92 3.44 0.54 -13.29
CA TYR A 92 3.71 -0.35 -12.15
C TYR A 92 3.39 0.32 -10.81
N CYS A 93 3.61 1.63 -10.67
CA CYS A 93 3.22 2.37 -9.46
C CYS A 93 1.69 2.31 -9.24
N ILE A 94 0.91 2.58 -10.30
CA ILE A 94 -0.56 2.51 -10.25
C ILE A 94 -1.03 1.08 -9.91
N GLU A 95 -0.39 0.06 -10.50
CA GLU A 95 -0.69 -1.35 -10.23
C GLU A 95 -0.45 -1.69 -8.75
N ILE A 96 0.73 -1.33 -8.21
CA ILE A 96 1.07 -1.57 -6.81
C ILE A 96 0.08 -0.85 -5.88
N ILE A 97 -0.22 0.42 -6.12
CA ILE A 97 -1.19 1.19 -5.33
C ILE A 97 -2.57 0.54 -5.38
N SER A 98 -3.02 0.11 -6.56
CA SER A 98 -4.33 -0.54 -6.74
C SER A 98 -4.41 -1.86 -5.99
N LEU A 99 -3.36 -2.70 -6.07
CA LEU A 99 -3.28 -3.95 -5.33
C LEU A 99 -3.28 -3.72 -3.80
N PHE A 100 -2.60 -2.66 -3.34
CA PHE A 100 -2.66 -2.22 -1.95
C PHE A 100 -4.07 -1.78 -1.52
N LEU A 101 -4.77 -1.00 -2.35
CA LEU A 101 -6.13 -0.53 -2.06
C LEU A 101 -7.13 -1.69 -1.97
N ILE A 102 -6.99 -2.72 -2.81
CA ILE A 102 -7.84 -3.93 -2.74
C ILE A 102 -7.67 -4.66 -1.40
N ILE A 103 -6.47 -4.63 -0.81
CA ILE A 103 -6.21 -5.23 0.50
C ILE A 103 -6.73 -4.32 1.64
N LEU A 104 -6.47 -3.02 1.54
CA LEU A 104 -6.70 -2.06 2.63
C LEU A 104 -8.17 -1.62 2.76
N LEU A 105 -8.87 -1.36 1.65
CA LEU A 105 -10.23 -0.83 1.67
C LEU A 105 -11.24 -1.74 2.40
N PRO A 106 -11.27 -3.07 2.16
CA PRO A 106 -12.17 -3.95 2.89
C PRO A 106 -11.85 -4.03 4.38
N TYR A 107 -10.57 -3.93 4.74
CA TYR A 107 -10.15 -3.91 6.15
C TYR A 107 -10.62 -2.65 6.85
N TRP A 108 -10.42 -1.48 6.24
CA TRP A 108 -10.93 -0.22 6.79
C TRP A 108 -12.45 -0.26 6.90
N HIS A 109 -13.15 -0.69 5.86
CA HIS A 109 -14.61 -0.82 5.90
C HIS A 109 -15.08 -1.72 7.04
N GLY A 110 -14.49 -2.90 7.21
CA GLY A 110 -14.84 -3.81 8.31
C GLY A 110 -14.61 -3.18 9.69
N SER A 111 -13.45 -2.55 9.88
CA SER A 111 -13.11 -1.87 11.14
C SER A 111 -14.05 -0.71 11.45
N TYR A 112 -14.44 0.09 10.44
CA TYR A 112 -15.41 1.16 10.63
C TYR A 112 -16.81 0.63 10.92
N SER A 113 -17.24 -0.45 10.25
CA SER A 113 -18.54 -1.08 10.50
C SER A 113 -18.65 -1.59 11.94
N GLU A 114 -17.63 -2.30 12.44
CA GLU A 114 -17.60 -2.79 13.83
C GLU A 114 -17.65 -1.63 14.83
N LYS A 115 -16.98 -0.52 14.52
CA LYS A 115 -16.99 0.67 15.36
C LYS A 115 -18.36 1.36 15.37
N ILE A 116 -19.05 1.39 14.23
CA ILE A 116 -20.42 1.91 14.13
C ILE A 116 -21.36 1.04 14.95
N ASP A 117 -21.34 -0.28 14.77
CA ASP A 117 -22.19 -1.22 15.52
C ASP A 117 -21.98 -1.10 17.04
N PHE A 118 -20.73 -0.92 17.47
CA PHE A 118 -20.39 -0.70 18.87
C PHE A 118 -20.99 0.62 19.40
N LEU A 119 -20.88 1.70 18.63
CA LEU A 119 -21.42 3.00 19.02
C LEU A 119 -22.96 2.97 19.06
N GLU A 120 -23.62 2.32 18.10
CA GLU A 120 -25.07 2.16 18.07
C GLU A 120 -25.59 1.40 19.29
N LYS A 121 -24.92 0.31 19.69
CA LYS A 121 -25.26 -0.43 20.91
C LYS A 121 -25.14 0.45 22.15
N ARG A 122 -24.06 1.22 22.26
CA ARG A 122 -23.85 2.14 23.39
C ARG A 122 -24.91 3.22 23.48
N VAL A 123 -25.29 3.83 22.36
CA VAL A 123 -26.35 4.85 22.32
C VAL A 123 -27.67 4.25 22.80
N LYS A 124 -28.01 3.05 22.32
CA LYS A 124 -29.24 2.36 22.73
C LYS A 124 -29.25 2.02 24.23
N GLU A 125 -28.14 1.56 24.80
CA GLU A 125 -28.01 1.31 26.24
C GLU A 125 -28.18 2.59 27.07
N GLU A 126 -27.63 3.72 26.60
CA GLU A 126 -27.78 5.02 27.25
C GLU A 126 -29.23 5.53 27.18
N GLU A 127 -29.92 5.35 26.05
CA GLU A 127 -31.35 5.67 25.90
C GLU A 127 -32.23 4.84 26.84
N GLU A 128 -32.01 3.53 26.93
CA GLU A 128 -32.74 2.64 27.83
C GLU A 128 -32.51 3.01 29.31
N ASN A 129 -31.28 3.35 29.68
CA ASN A 129 -30.94 3.79 31.03
C ASN A 129 -31.57 5.16 31.37
N TYR A 130 -31.59 6.08 30.42
CA TYR A 130 -32.24 7.39 30.58
C TYR A 130 -33.76 7.25 30.73
N ALA A 131 -34.39 6.38 29.93
CA ALA A 131 -35.81 6.08 30.03
C ALA A 131 -36.19 5.47 31.39
N LYS A 132 -35.36 4.55 31.93
CA LYS A 132 -35.52 3.98 33.28
C LYS A 132 -35.38 5.04 34.38
N LEU A 133 -34.42 5.95 34.23
CA LEU A 133 -34.23 7.05 35.19
C LEU A 133 -35.43 8.01 35.20
N LEU A 134 -35.98 8.34 34.04
CA LEU A 134 -37.17 9.18 33.93
C LEU A 134 -38.39 8.52 34.59
N SER A 135 -38.65 7.24 34.31
CA SER A 135 -39.80 6.53 34.90
C SER A 135 -39.70 6.41 36.42
N SER A 136 -38.48 6.25 36.96
CA SER A 136 -38.23 6.19 38.42
C SER A 136 -38.44 7.51 39.15
N LYS A 137 -38.40 8.66 38.44
CA LYS A 137 -38.62 9.99 39.04
C LYS A 137 -40.09 10.42 39.01
N THR A 138 -40.92 9.76 38.20
CA THR A 138 -42.35 10.07 38.04
C THR A 138 -43.28 9.18 38.86
N SER A 139 -42.73 8.19 39.58
CA SER A 139 -43.46 7.32 40.52
C SER A 139 -43.16 7.69 41.96
#